data_AF-A0A7W9LP87-F1
#
_entry.id   AF-A0A7W9LP87-F1
#
_cell.length_a   1.000
_cell.length_b   1.000
_cell.length_c   1.000
_cell.angle_alpha   90.00
_cell.angle_beta   90.00
_cell.angle_gamma   90.00
#
_symmetry.space_group_name_H-M   'P 1'
#
loop_
_entity.id
_entity.type
_entity.pdbx_description
1 polymer ?
#
loop_
_entity_poly.entity_id
_entity_poly.type
_entity_poly.pdbx_seq_one_letter_code
_entity_poly.pdbx_strand_id
1 'polypeptide(L)'
;MIKPLLAQLAVRRLGPGRPRTRPLAVLGDKAYSSRATRALLRARGIKAVIPQRADEIGHRKRRGAAGGRPPSFDPVAYKGRNVIERSFNAHKQWRGIATRYDKHAVNYRGGVVLRAITIWLTT
;
A
#
# COMPACT_ATOMS: atom_id res chain seq x y z
N MET A 1 -2.22 -8.95 -5.43
CA MET A 1 -1.76 -7.58 -5.72
C MET A 1 -0.57 -7.10 -4.85
N ILE A 2 -0.53 -7.32 -3.53
CA ILE A 2 0.58 -6.80 -2.69
C ILE A 2 1.94 -7.49 -2.92
N LYS A 3 1.94 -8.77 -3.29
CA LYS A 3 3.16 -9.55 -3.57
C LYS A 3 4.02 -8.94 -4.67
N PRO A 4 3.51 -8.65 -5.89
CA PRO A 4 4.31 -8.01 -6.93
C PRO A 4 4.78 -6.60 -6.53
N LEU A 5 3.96 -5.82 -5.81
CA LEU A 5 4.38 -4.52 -5.28
C LEU A 5 5.62 -4.63 -4.38
N LEU A 6 5.60 -5.54 -3.41
CA LEU A 6 6.72 -5.74 -2.50
C LEU A 6 7.94 -6.40 -3.17
N ALA A 7 7.79 -6.98 -4.37
CA ALA A 7 8.90 -7.52 -5.15
C ALA A 7 9.63 -6.40 -5.92
N GLN A 8 8.91 -5.36 -6.34
CA GLN A 8 9.46 -4.21 -7.08
C GLN A 8 9.96 -3.09 -6.17
N LEU A 9 9.63 -3.11 -4.88
CA LEU A 9 10.06 -2.10 -3.93
C LEU A 9 11.59 -2.11 -3.75
N ALA A 10 12.23 -1.03 -4.17
CA ALA A 10 13.65 -0.79 -3.95
C ALA A 10 13.88 0.69 -3.63
N VAL A 11 14.31 0.98 -2.40
CA VAL A 11 14.73 2.33 -2.01
C VAL A 11 16.25 2.39 -2.12
N ARG A 12 16.74 3.18 -3.09
CA ARG A 12 18.17 3.41 -3.29
C ARG A 12 18.77 4.11 -2.06
N ARG A 13 20.00 3.74 -1.74
CA ARG A 13 20.80 4.40 -0.69
C ARG A 13 21.59 5.55 -1.32
N LEU A 14 21.95 6.55 -0.53
CA LEU A 14 22.84 7.63 -0.95
C LEU A 14 24.32 7.21 -1.05
N GLY A 15 24.66 5.97 -0.66
CA GLY A 15 26.02 5.43 -0.69
C GLY A 15 26.05 3.96 -1.16
N PRO A 16 27.21 3.27 -1.05
CA PRO A 16 27.37 1.91 -1.54
C PRO A 16 26.45 0.90 -0.83
N GLY A 17 26.17 -0.21 -1.52
CA GLY A 17 25.43 -1.35 -1.00
C GLY A 17 24.05 -1.57 -1.61
N ARG A 18 23.41 -2.68 -1.24
CA ARG A 18 22.13 -3.13 -1.83
C ARG A 18 20.97 -2.20 -1.43
N PRO A 19 20.04 -1.88 -2.36
CA PRO A 19 18.83 -1.13 -2.04
C PRO A 19 18.03 -1.77 -0.91
N ARG A 20 17.35 -0.94 -0.11
CA ARG A 20 16.42 -1.42 0.91
C ARG A 20 15.14 -1.91 0.23
N THR A 21 14.84 -3.20 0.38
CA THR A 21 13.66 -3.85 -0.24
C THR A 21 12.60 -4.27 0.78
N ARG A 22 12.83 -3.99 2.09
CA ARG A 22 11.90 -4.32 3.17
C ARG A 22 11.49 -3.04 3.93
N PRO A 23 10.21 -2.66 3.89
CA PRO A 23 9.69 -1.57 4.72
C PRO A 23 9.47 -2.06 6.16
N LEU A 24 9.44 -1.12 7.12
CA LEU A 24 9.14 -1.43 8.52
C LEU A 24 7.66 -1.79 8.71
N ALA A 25 6.78 -1.07 8.03
CA ALA A 25 5.35 -1.27 8.08
C ALA A 25 4.71 -1.09 6.70
N VAL A 26 3.57 -1.74 6.50
CA VAL A 26 2.66 -1.52 5.39
C VAL A 26 1.35 -0.99 5.95
N LEU A 27 1.02 0.24 5.56
CA LEU A 27 -0.25 0.89 5.83
C LEU A 27 -1.13 0.64 4.60
N GLY A 28 -2.24 -0.05 4.80
CA GLY A 28 -3.07 -0.47 3.69
C GLY A 28 -4.54 -0.51 4.04
N ASP A 29 -5.36 -0.40 3.01
CA ASP A 29 -6.80 -0.41 3.11
C ASP A 29 -7.33 -1.73 3.64
N LYS A 30 -8.53 -1.67 4.21
CA LYS A 30 -9.32 -2.82 4.67
C LYS A 30 -9.48 -3.91 3.59
N ALA A 31 -9.39 -3.56 2.30
CA ALA A 31 -9.40 -4.52 1.18
C ALA A 31 -8.17 -5.45 1.15
N TYR A 32 -7.05 -5.07 1.78
CA TYR A 32 -5.82 -5.86 1.87
C TYR A 32 -5.72 -6.68 3.17
N SER A 33 -6.82 -6.82 3.91
CA SER A 33 -6.89 -7.51 5.21
C SER A 33 -6.72 -9.04 5.16
N SER A 34 -6.71 -9.62 3.96
CA SER A 34 -6.73 -11.06 3.73
C SER A 34 -5.63 -11.83 4.48
N ARG A 35 -5.95 -13.08 4.87
CA ARG A 35 -5.02 -13.98 5.57
C ARG A 35 -3.71 -14.17 4.81
N ALA A 36 -3.78 -14.30 3.47
CA ALA A 36 -2.60 -14.45 2.61
C ALA A 36 -1.70 -13.20 2.66
N THR A 37 -2.28 -12.00 2.61
CA THR A 37 -1.52 -10.74 2.75
C THR A 37 -0.83 -10.65 4.11
N ARG A 38 -1.56 -10.94 5.20
CA ARG A 38 -0.97 -10.92 6.54
C ARG A 38 0.11 -12.00 6.74
N ALA A 39 -0.07 -13.18 6.17
CA ALA A 39 0.93 -14.24 6.19
C ALA A 39 2.21 -13.81 5.46
N LEU A 40 2.08 -13.23 4.26
CA LEU A 40 3.21 -12.71 3.49
C LEU A 40 3.97 -11.61 4.25
N LEU A 41 3.26 -10.64 4.85
CA LEU A 41 3.89 -9.56 5.59
C LEU A 41 4.62 -10.07 6.84
N ARG A 42 4.01 -11.01 7.58
CA ARG A 42 4.65 -11.66 8.73
C ARG A 42 5.88 -12.46 8.34
N ALA A 43 5.82 -13.26 7.27
CA ALA A 43 6.96 -14.03 6.77
C ALA A 43 8.15 -13.13 6.38
N ARG A 44 7.89 -11.90 5.95
CA ARG A 44 8.94 -10.91 5.64
C ARG A 44 9.36 -10.05 6.84
N GLY A 45 8.72 -10.19 8.01
CA GLY A 45 8.95 -9.36 9.19
C GLY A 45 8.51 -7.90 9.00
N ILE A 46 7.41 -7.67 8.27
CA ILE A 46 6.84 -6.35 7.99
C ILE A 46 5.59 -6.15 8.86
N LYS A 47 5.51 -5.04 9.62
CA LYS A 47 4.32 -4.72 10.43
C LYS A 47 3.11 -4.42 9.52
N ALA A 48 2.00 -5.13 9.74
CA ALA A 48 0.77 -4.90 8.98
C ALA A 48 -0.14 -3.90 9.72
N VAL A 49 -0.23 -2.67 9.22
CA VAL A 49 -1.15 -1.63 9.70
C VAL A 49 -2.35 -1.58 8.76
N ILE A 50 -3.15 -2.64 8.83
CA ILE A 50 -4.30 -2.87 7.94
C ILE A 50 -5.52 -3.16 8.83
N PRO A 51 -6.62 -2.41 8.71
CA PRO A 51 -7.84 -2.69 9.47
C PRO A 51 -8.49 -4.00 8.99
N GLN A 52 -9.23 -4.67 9.86
CA GLN A 52 -9.97 -5.90 9.50
C GLN A 52 -11.31 -5.58 8.87
N ARG A 53 -11.82 -6.50 8.02
CA ARG A 53 -13.18 -6.39 7.52
C ARG A 53 -14.24 -6.67 8.59
N ALA A 54 -15.42 -6.07 8.47
CA ALA A 54 -16.47 -6.21 9.51
C ALA A 54 -17.04 -7.64 9.53
N ASP A 55 -17.25 -8.20 8.35
CA ASP A 55 -17.53 -9.62 8.11
C ASP A 55 -16.43 -10.52 8.67
N GLU A 56 -15.14 -10.22 8.43
CA GLU A 56 -14.02 -10.99 8.99
C GLU A 56 -14.06 -11.03 10.53
N ILE A 57 -14.36 -9.89 11.17
CA ILE A 57 -14.54 -9.80 12.62
C ILE A 57 -15.75 -10.66 13.06
N GLY A 58 -16.87 -10.56 12.35
CA GLY A 58 -18.08 -11.33 12.62
C GLY A 58 -17.86 -12.83 12.50
N HIS A 59 -17.26 -13.30 11.41
CA HIS A 59 -16.91 -14.71 11.18
C HIS A 59 -15.93 -15.23 12.23
N ARG A 60 -14.95 -14.41 12.65
CA ARG A 60 -14.04 -14.77 13.74
C ARG A 60 -14.82 -14.97 15.05
N LYS A 61 -15.66 -14.01 15.43
CA LYS A 61 -16.46 -14.06 16.67
C LYS A 61 -17.43 -15.25 16.67
N ARG A 62 -18.09 -15.54 15.54
CA ARG A 62 -19.01 -16.66 15.39
C ARG A 62 -18.35 -18.02 15.62
N ARG A 63 -17.06 -18.15 15.34
CA ARG A 63 -16.28 -19.37 15.60
C ARG A 63 -15.82 -19.52 17.07
N GLY A 64 -16.14 -18.58 17.95
CA GLY A 64 -15.75 -18.63 19.36
C GLY A 64 -14.25 -18.84 19.56
N ALA A 65 -13.88 -19.82 20.39
CA ALA A 65 -12.48 -20.17 20.66
C ALA A 65 -11.70 -20.58 19.38
N ALA A 66 -12.35 -21.24 18.42
CA ALA A 66 -11.73 -21.61 17.14
C ALA A 66 -11.52 -20.41 16.19
N GLY A 67 -12.04 -19.23 16.54
CA GLY A 67 -11.86 -17.98 15.81
C GLY A 67 -10.43 -17.45 15.84
N GLY A 68 -9.69 -17.73 16.92
CA GLY A 68 -8.34 -17.22 17.13
C GLY A 68 -8.26 -15.73 17.49
N ARG A 69 -7.05 -15.26 17.78
CA ARG A 69 -6.79 -13.88 18.25
C ARG A 69 -7.03 -12.84 17.13
N PRO A 70 -7.64 -11.68 17.44
CA PRO A 70 -7.70 -10.55 16.51
C PRO A 70 -6.29 -10.08 16.10
N PRO A 71 -6.04 -9.84 14.80
CA PRO A 71 -4.86 -9.12 14.33
C PRO A 71 -4.67 -7.77 15.03
N SER A 72 -3.42 -7.46 15.39
CA SER A 72 -3.04 -6.13 15.90
C SER A 72 -3.30 -5.05 14.86
N PHE A 73 -3.80 -3.89 15.30
CA PHE A 73 -4.01 -2.71 14.47
C PHE A 73 -3.54 -1.47 15.24
N ASP A 74 -2.89 -0.56 14.53
CA ASP A 74 -2.31 0.67 15.08
C ASP A 74 -3.03 1.87 14.44
N PRO A 75 -4.03 2.45 15.12
CA PRO A 75 -4.84 3.54 14.55
C PRO A 75 -4.03 4.82 14.31
N VAL A 76 -3.02 5.08 15.13
CA VAL A 76 -2.17 6.27 15.00
C VAL A 76 -1.30 6.15 13.75
N ALA A 77 -0.61 5.02 13.60
CA ALA A 77 0.16 4.77 12.38
C ALA A 77 -0.73 4.78 11.13
N TYR A 78 -1.97 4.27 11.22
CA TYR A 78 -2.90 4.23 10.09
C TYR A 78 -3.24 5.62 9.52
N LYS A 79 -3.23 6.68 10.35
CA LYS A 79 -3.42 8.07 9.88
C LYS A 79 -2.38 8.49 8.82
N GLY A 80 -1.20 7.88 8.84
CA GLY A 80 -0.14 8.11 7.85
C GLY A 80 -0.52 7.74 6.41
N ARG A 81 -1.60 6.95 6.20
CA ARG A 81 -2.12 6.62 4.86
C ARG A 81 -2.54 7.87 4.06
N ASN A 82 -2.93 8.95 4.75
CA ASN A 82 -3.36 10.20 4.11
C ASN A 82 -2.30 10.78 3.15
N VAL A 83 -1.01 10.51 3.36
CA VAL A 83 0.06 10.93 2.45
C VAL A 83 -0.17 10.39 1.03
N ILE A 84 -0.54 9.11 0.91
CA ILE A 84 -0.80 8.47 -0.37
C ILE A 84 -2.09 9.01 -1.00
N GLU A 85 -3.13 9.25 -0.20
CA GLU A 85 -4.39 9.82 -0.70
C GLU A 85 -4.20 11.22 -1.29
N ARG A 86 -3.49 12.10 -0.58
CA ARG A 86 -3.14 13.44 -1.08
C ARG A 86 -2.30 13.36 -2.34
N SER A 87 -1.33 12.45 -2.38
CA SER A 87 -0.50 12.24 -3.58
C SER A 87 -1.36 11.80 -4.78
N PHE A 88 -2.27 10.83 -4.61
CA PHE A 88 -3.18 10.42 -5.68
C PHE A 88 -4.13 11.54 -6.10
N ASN A 89 -4.64 12.34 -5.15
CA ASN A 89 -5.48 13.49 -5.45
C ASN A 89 -4.72 14.53 -6.27
N ALA A 90 -3.45 14.79 -5.93
CA ALA A 90 -2.59 15.64 -6.74
C ALA A 90 -2.49 15.07 -8.16
N HIS A 91 -2.13 13.80 -8.34
CA HIS A 91 -2.03 13.17 -9.67
C HIS A 91 -3.33 13.30 -10.48
N LYS A 92 -4.50 13.16 -9.84
CA LYS A 92 -5.81 13.29 -10.48
C LYS A 92 -6.18 14.70 -10.93
N GLN A 93 -5.45 15.74 -10.52
CA GLN A 93 -5.61 17.08 -11.11
C GLN A 93 -5.31 17.08 -12.62
N TRP A 94 -4.53 16.11 -13.12
CA TRP A 94 -4.36 15.90 -14.54
C TRP A 94 -5.46 14.96 -15.06
N ARG A 95 -6.39 15.52 -15.85
CA ARG A 95 -7.56 14.78 -16.38
C ARG A 95 -7.19 13.50 -17.12
N GLY A 96 -6.10 13.51 -17.90
CA GLY A 96 -5.61 12.31 -18.59
C GLY A 96 -5.31 11.13 -17.66
N ILE A 97 -4.72 11.41 -16.49
CA ILE A 97 -4.43 10.39 -15.47
C ILE A 97 -5.69 9.99 -14.71
N ALA A 98 -6.55 10.96 -14.36
CA ALA A 98 -7.77 10.73 -13.60
C ALA A 98 -8.75 9.82 -14.35
N THR A 99 -8.97 10.10 -15.63
CA THR A 99 -9.94 9.39 -16.47
C THR A 99 -9.34 8.20 -17.20
N ARG A 100 -7.99 8.06 -17.23
CA ARG A 100 -7.28 7.01 -17.99
C ARG A 100 -7.61 7.04 -19.49
N TYR A 101 -7.38 8.19 -20.14
CA TYR A 101 -7.60 8.31 -21.59
C TYR A 101 -6.60 7.49 -22.42
N ASP A 102 -5.43 7.18 -21.88
CA ASP A 102 -4.39 6.40 -22.57
C ASP A 102 -4.80 4.95 -22.82
N LYS A 103 -4.79 4.53 -24.09
CA LYS A 103 -5.05 3.14 -24.50
C LYS A 103 -3.93 2.17 -24.11
N HIS A 104 -2.68 2.64 -24.10
CA HIS A 104 -1.51 1.82 -23.81
C HIS A 104 -1.00 2.04 -22.39
N ALA A 105 -0.68 0.94 -21.69
CA ALA A 105 -0.15 0.98 -20.33
C ALA A 105 1.18 1.76 -20.21
N VAL A 106 2.00 1.75 -21.27
CA VAL A 106 3.27 2.50 -21.34
C VAL A 106 3.00 4.01 -21.33
N ASN A 107 2.06 4.48 -22.15
CA ASN A 107 1.69 5.90 -22.22
C ASN A 107 1.10 6.38 -20.91
N TYR A 108 0.16 5.60 -20.34
CA TYR A 108 -0.42 5.90 -19.03
C TYR A 108 0.66 6.00 -17.94
N ARG A 109 1.59 5.04 -17.91
CA ARG A 109 2.72 5.05 -16.97
C ARG A 109 3.62 6.27 -17.19
N GLY A 110 3.88 6.64 -18.44
CA GLY A 110 4.64 7.83 -18.81
C GLY A 110 4.00 9.09 -18.24
N GLY A 111 2.68 9.26 -18.40
CA GLY A 111 1.93 10.37 -17.82
C GLY A 111 2.01 10.43 -16.30
N VAL A 112 1.89 9.27 -15.62
CA VAL A 112 2.03 9.19 -14.15
C VAL A 112 3.44 9.59 -13.70
N VAL A 113 4.49 9.12 -14.38
CA VAL A 113 5.88 9.46 -14.05
C VAL A 113 6.15 10.94 -14.30
N LEU A 114 5.70 11.48 -15.44
CA LEU A 114 5.83 12.91 -15.74
C LEU A 114 5.16 13.75 -14.66
N ARG A 115 3.95 13.36 -14.23
CA ARG A 115 3.26 14.08 -13.17
C ARG A 115 4.02 14.02 -11.85
N ALA A 116 4.55 12.87 -11.48
CA ALA A 116 5.37 12.72 -10.28
C ALA A 116 6.61 13.64 -10.31
N ILE A 117 7.27 13.77 -11.47
CA ILE A 117 8.40 14.69 -11.67
C ILE A 117 7.95 16.14 -11.48
N THR A 118 6.83 16.56 -12.09
CA THR A 118 6.35 17.94 -11.94
C THR A 118 6.02 18.27 -10.48
N ILE A 119 5.42 17.33 -9.74
CA ILE A 119 5.15 17.53 -8.30
C ILE A 119 6.48 17.70 -7.56
N TRP A 120 7.46 16.83 -7.82
CA TRP A 120 8.78 16.87 -7.19
C TRP A 120 9.51 18.20 -7.41
N LEU A 121 9.52 18.71 -8.65
CA LEU A 121 10.22 19.96 -8.98
C LEU A 121 9.52 21.22 -8.46
N THR A 122 8.23 21.15 -8.15
CA THR A 122 7.48 22.27 -7.54
C THR A 122 7.54 22.29 -6.02
N THR A 123 8.18 21.29 -5.40
CA THR A 123 8.34 21.18 -3.95
C THR A 123 9.75 21.60 -3.55
#